data_AF-A0A645ECJ8-F1
#
_entry.id   AF-A0A645ECJ8-F1
#
_cell.length_a   1.000
_cell.length_b   1.000
_cell.length_c   1.000
_cell.angle_alpha   90.00
_cell.angle_beta   90.00
_cell.angle_gamma   90.00
#
_symmetry.space_group_name_H-M   'P 1'
#
loop_
_entity.id
_entity.type
_entity.pdbx_description
1 polymer ?
#
loop_
_entity_poly.entity_id
_entity_poly.type
_entity_poly.pdbx_seq_one_letter_code
_entity_poly.pdbx_strand_id
1 'polypeptide(L)'
;MSLGSRVLKGESYDIAYERASQFALSKGTLIVAAAGNDSRRSERYFCPVASPADCPSILAVAAIDSELQVADFSNRAINPSGLVDISAPGVEILSSWPMPERYHTLSGTSMSTPLVAGIAALLFEKYTDATPAMIEEELRKNIHTLPFPAEDVGAGLSMAPK
;
A
#
# COMPACT_ATOMS: atom_id res chain seq x y z
N MET A 1 5.83 5.25 -3.12
CA MET A 1 5.53 6.59 -2.60
C MET A 1 5.06 6.47 -1.16
N SER A 2 5.99 6.51 -0.20
CA SER A 2 5.70 6.44 1.24
C SER A 2 5.35 7.81 1.80
N LEU A 3 4.26 8.39 1.30
CA LEU A 3 3.78 9.73 1.62
C LEU A 3 2.28 9.82 1.30
N GLY A 4 1.64 10.87 1.78
CA GLY A 4 0.31 11.24 1.33
C GLY A 4 -0.28 12.43 2.05
N SER A 5 -1.43 12.88 1.55
CA SER A 5 -2.28 13.87 2.19
C SER A 5 -3.65 13.29 2.48
N ARG A 6 -4.23 13.75 3.58
CA ARG A 6 -5.54 13.32 4.04
C ARG A 6 -6.61 13.53 2.96
N VAL A 7 -7.50 12.55 2.82
CA VAL A 7 -8.69 12.56 1.96
C VAL A 7 -9.94 12.50 2.82
N LEU A 8 -10.99 13.22 2.44
CA LEU A 8 -12.27 13.22 3.14
C LEU A 8 -13.24 12.19 2.56
N LYS A 9 -14.23 11.80 3.36
CA LYS A 9 -15.29 10.90 2.90
C LYS A 9 -16.08 11.55 1.77
N GLY A 10 -16.23 10.85 0.65
CA GLY A 10 -16.88 11.34 -0.56
C GLY A 10 -16.01 12.22 -1.46
N GLU A 11 -14.78 12.52 -1.06
CA GLU A 11 -13.81 13.22 -1.92
C GLU A 11 -13.26 12.28 -3.00
N SER A 12 -13.06 12.82 -4.19
CA SER A 12 -12.49 12.09 -5.33
C SER A 12 -10.98 12.33 -5.41
N TYR A 13 -10.26 11.39 -6.03
CA TYR A 13 -8.81 11.49 -6.18
C TYR A 13 -8.41 12.67 -7.07
N ASP A 14 -7.17 13.14 -6.88
CA ASP A 14 -6.60 14.19 -7.72
C ASP A 14 -6.26 13.65 -9.12
N ILE A 15 -6.90 14.23 -10.14
CA ILE A 15 -6.70 13.86 -11.54
C ILE A 15 -5.25 14.06 -12.01
N ALA A 16 -4.48 14.94 -11.39
CA ALA A 16 -3.07 15.14 -11.70
C ALA A 16 -2.24 13.89 -11.33
N TYR A 17 -2.47 13.32 -10.14
CA TYR A 17 -1.83 12.08 -9.72
C TYR A 17 -2.29 10.90 -10.58
N GLU A 18 -3.57 10.80 -10.90
CA GLU A 18 -4.06 9.73 -11.77
C GLU A 18 -3.43 9.81 -13.17
N ARG A 19 -3.37 10.99 -13.80
CA ARG A 19 -2.72 11.16 -15.11
C ARG A 19 -1.23 10.83 -15.07
N ALA A 20 -0.52 11.27 -14.04
CA ALA A 20 0.89 10.95 -13.87
C ALA A 20 1.09 9.43 -13.71
N SER A 21 0.18 8.77 -12.99
CA SER A 21 0.24 7.33 -12.74
C SER A 21 -0.09 6.51 -13.97
N GLN A 22 -1.13 6.88 -14.72
CA GLN A 22 -1.43 6.29 -16.02
C GLN A 22 -0.25 6.44 -17.00
N PHE A 23 0.41 7.61 -17.00
CA PHE A 23 1.61 7.79 -17.82
C PHE A 23 2.74 6.85 -17.37
N ALA A 24 3.01 6.72 -16.07
CA ALA A 24 4.01 5.79 -15.54
C ALA A 24 3.70 4.33 -15.92
N LEU A 25 2.44 3.90 -15.76
CA LEU A 25 1.97 2.57 -16.18
C LEU A 25 2.19 2.33 -17.68
N SER A 26 1.88 3.33 -18.52
CA SER A 26 2.12 3.25 -19.98
C SER A 26 3.61 3.10 -20.35
N LYS A 27 4.51 3.43 -19.42
CA LYS A 27 5.96 3.26 -19.55
C LYS A 27 6.50 2.03 -18.84
N GLY A 28 5.62 1.13 -18.38
CA GLY A 28 6.02 -0.10 -17.71
C GLY A 28 6.39 0.08 -16.23
N THR A 29 5.98 1.19 -15.60
CA THR A 29 6.26 1.46 -14.18
C THR A 29 5.00 1.27 -13.34
N LEU A 30 5.08 0.37 -12.36
CA LEU A 30 4.04 0.21 -11.33
C LEU A 30 4.31 1.21 -10.18
N ILE A 31 3.30 2.00 -9.80
CA ILE A 31 3.38 2.89 -8.64
C ILE A 31 2.73 2.21 -7.45
N VAL A 32 3.48 2.14 -6.34
CA VAL A 32 3.02 1.64 -5.05
C VAL A 32 2.98 2.81 -4.06
N ALA A 33 1.90 3.01 -3.33
CA ALA A 33 1.76 4.11 -2.38
C ALA A 33 1.16 3.68 -1.03
N ALA A 34 1.43 4.49 -0.01
CA ALA A 34 0.96 4.25 1.35
C ALA A 34 -0.53 4.58 1.47
N ALA A 35 -1.33 3.68 2.05
CA ALA A 35 -2.77 3.93 2.20
C ALA A 35 -3.09 5.08 3.16
N GLY A 36 -2.17 5.43 4.08
CA GLY A 36 -2.33 6.51 5.05
C GLY A 36 -2.49 6.01 6.50
N ASN A 37 -2.28 6.92 7.46
CA ASN A 37 -2.13 6.62 8.90
C ASN A 37 -3.09 7.45 9.78
N ASP A 38 -4.25 7.82 9.26
CA ASP A 38 -5.18 8.77 9.89
C ASP A 38 -6.32 8.09 10.67
N SER A 39 -6.50 6.77 10.51
CA SER A 39 -7.49 6.02 11.28
C SER A 39 -7.11 5.90 12.76
N ARG A 40 -8.11 5.56 13.58
CA ARG A 40 -7.95 5.08 14.96
C ARG A 40 -8.96 3.95 15.16
N ARG A 41 -8.61 2.76 14.68
CA ARG A 41 -9.54 1.63 14.54
C ARG A 41 -10.08 1.14 15.88
N SER A 42 -9.27 1.18 16.94
CA SER A 42 -9.63 0.90 18.33
C SER A 42 -10.75 1.82 18.84
N GLU A 43 -10.81 3.06 18.34
CA GLU A 43 -11.86 4.04 18.62
C GLU A 43 -13.02 3.99 17.61
N ARG A 44 -13.00 3.02 16.68
CA ARG A 44 -13.94 2.91 15.54
C ARG A 44 -13.95 4.15 14.63
N TYR A 45 -12.81 4.84 14.55
CA TYR A 45 -12.61 5.97 13.66
C TYR A 45 -11.84 5.51 12.41
N PHE A 46 -12.46 5.66 11.24
CA PHE A 46 -11.87 5.21 9.97
C PHE A 46 -11.73 6.38 8.99
N CYS A 47 -10.53 6.51 8.44
CA CYS A 47 -10.21 7.47 7.39
C CYS A 47 -10.09 6.79 6.01
N PRO A 48 -10.51 7.48 4.93
CA PRO A 48 -10.30 7.00 3.55
C PRO A 48 -8.82 6.84 3.24
N VAL A 49 -8.52 6.01 2.23
CA VAL A 49 -7.19 5.94 1.61
C VAL A 49 -6.72 7.34 1.22
N ALA A 50 -5.49 7.68 1.58
CA ALA A 50 -4.91 9.00 1.38
C ALA A 50 -4.46 9.22 -0.08
N SER A 51 -4.40 10.47 -0.50
CA SER A 51 -3.83 10.83 -1.80
C SER A 51 -2.30 10.75 -1.73
N PRO A 52 -1.60 10.20 -2.74
CA PRO A 52 -2.08 9.80 -4.05
C PRO A 52 -2.57 8.33 -4.15
N ALA A 53 -2.49 7.55 -3.07
CA ALA A 53 -2.86 6.14 -3.10
C ALA A 53 -4.34 5.89 -3.39
N ASP A 54 -5.18 6.92 -3.29
CA ASP A 54 -6.60 6.87 -3.63
C ASP A 54 -6.88 6.85 -5.16
N CYS A 55 -5.85 7.04 -5.98
CA CYS A 55 -5.93 6.97 -7.44
C CYS A 55 -6.09 5.51 -7.92
N PRO A 56 -7.02 5.20 -8.84
CA PRO A 56 -7.21 3.85 -9.37
C PRO A 56 -5.98 3.23 -10.05
N SER A 57 -5.09 4.06 -10.59
CA SER A 57 -3.85 3.60 -11.24
C SER A 57 -2.67 3.42 -10.28
N ILE A 58 -2.89 3.55 -8.96
CA ILE A 58 -1.84 3.41 -7.94
C ILE A 58 -2.19 2.25 -7.01
N LEU A 59 -1.21 1.38 -6.75
CA LEU A 59 -1.36 0.26 -5.82
C LEU A 59 -1.21 0.75 -4.38
N ALA A 60 -2.32 0.83 -3.66
CA ALA A 60 -2.42 1.26 -2.28
C ALA A 60 -2.11 0.13 -1.28
N VAL A 61 -1.22 0.41 -0.33
CA VAL A 61 -0.73 -0.57 0.65
C VAL A 61 -1.18 -0.22 2.07
N ALA A 62 -1.96 -1.12 2.68
CA ALA A 62 -2.31 -1.08 4.09
C ALA A 62 -1.24 -1.70 4.99
N ALA A 63 -1.28 -1.38 6.28
CA ALA A 63 -0.34 -1.87 7.28
C ALA A 63 -0.97 -2.92 8.19
N ILE A 64 -0.22 -3.99 8.45
CA ILE A 64 -0.50 -4.98 9.48
C ILE A 64 0.65 -5.09 10.48
N ASP A 65 0.39 -5.68 11.64
CA ASP A 65 1.40 -6.00 12.65
C ASP A 65 1.90 -7.46 12.58
N SER A 66 2.78 -7.83 13.51
CA SER A 66 3.37 -9.17 13.64
C SER A 66 2.35 -10.25 14.01
N GLU A 67 1.21 -9.88 14.58
CA GLU A 67 0.10 -10.79 14.89
C GLU A 67 -0.91 -10.85 13.74
N LEU A 68 -0.54 -10.34 12.57
CA LEU A 68 -1.36 -10.27 11.36
C LEU A 68 -2.65 -9.45 11.54
N GLN A 69 -2.71 -8.56 12.53
CA GLN A 69 -3.84 -7.65 12.72
C GLN A 69 -3.64 -6.39 11.90
N VAL A 70 -4.75 -5.77 11.47
CA VAL A 70 -4.70 -4.48 10.79
C VAL A 70 -4.23 -3.40 11.76
N ALA A 71 -3.19 -2.66 11.39
CA ALA A 71 -2.61 -1.64 12.24
C ALA A 71 -3.64 -0.55 12.58
N ASP A 72 -3.70 -0.11 13.84
CA ASP A 72 -4.72 0.81 14.36
C ASP A 72 -4.86 2.10 13.52
N PHE A 73 -3.74 2.59 12.99
CA PHE A 73 -3.66 3.80 12.18
C PHE A 73 -4.01 3.59 10.70
N SER A 74 -4.00 2.35 10.19
CA SER A 74 -4.10 2.10 8.75
C SER A 74 -5.45 2.59 8.20
N ASN A 75 -5.42 3.44 7.17
CA ASN A 75 -6.63 3.88 6.47
C ASN A 75 -7.37 2.70 5.81
N ARG A 76 -8.62 2.94 5.41
CA ARG A 76 -9.56 1.95 4.86
C ARG A 76 -10.14 2.44 3.54
N ALA A 77 -10.49 1.54 2.63
CA ALA A 77 -11.34 1.86 1.49
C ALA A 77 -12.73 2.29 1.96
N ILE A 78 -13.04 3.59 1.84
CA ILE A 78 -14.34 4.17 2.23
C ILE A 78 -15.00 4.83 1.03
N ASN A 79 -14.21 5.51 0.20
CA ASN A 79 -14.70 6.19 -0.98
C ASN A 79 -14.87 5.19 -2.14
N PRO A 80 -15.74 5.47 -3.13
CA PRO A 80 -15.91 4.60 -4.29
C PRO A 80 -14.63 4.43 -5.11
N SER A 81 -13.79 5.47 -5.11
CA SER A 81 -12.41 5.47 -5.57
C SER A 81 -11.46 5.47 -4.37
N GLY A 82 -10.28 4.87 -4.51
CA GLY A 82 -9.31 4.75 -3.42
C GLY A 82 -9.56 3.53 -2.56
N LEU A 83 -9.21 2.38 -3.14
CA LEU A 83 -9.27 1.08 -2.49
C LEU A 83 -7.98 0.79 -1.73
N VAL A 84 -8.03 -0.19 -0.83
CA VAL A 84 -6.82 -0.86 -0.36
C VAL A 84 -6.60 -2.03 -1.30
N ASP A 85 -5.42 -2.12 -1.91
CA ASP A 85 -5.16 -3.16 -2.90
C ASP A 85 -4.52 -4.40 -2.29
N ILE A 86 -3.61 -4.17 -1.34
CA ILE A 86 -2.88 -5.20 -0.63
C ILE A 86 -2.41 -4.67 0.73
N SER A 87 -1.95 -5.57 1.59
CA SER A 87 -1.34 -5.23 2.86
C SER A 87 0.05 -5.82 3.02
N ALA A 88 0.87 -5.19 3.86
CA ALA A 88 2.19 -5.68 4.24
C ALA A 88 2.56 -5.23 5.67
N PRO A 89 3.57 -5.84 6.31
CA PRO A 89 4.01 -5.45 7.64
C PRO A 89 4.37 -3.97 7.70
N GLY A 90 3.80 -3.25 8.65
CA GLY A 90 3.98 -1.81 8.78
C GLY A 90 4.08 -1.34 10.22
N VAL A 91 4.09 -2.25 11.20
CA VAL A 91 4.21 -1.92 12.62
C VAL A 91 5.56 -2.41 13.11
N GLU A 92 6.27 -1.55 13.84
CA GLU A 92 7.59 -1.83 14.44
C GLU A 92 8.62 -2.38 13.44
N ILE A 93 8.69 -1.74 12.26
CA ILE A 93 9.63 -2.12 11.21
C ILE A 93 10.98 -1.44 11.47
N LEU A 94 12.00 -2.25 11.76
CA LEU A 94 13.40 -1.81 11.85
C LEU A 94 13.96 -1.56 10.45
N SER A 95 14.52 -0.37 10.23
CA SER A 95 15.20 -0.04 8.97
C SER A 95 16.38 0.89 9.19
N SER A 96 17.11 1.19 8.12
CA SER A 96 18.21 2.16 8.12
C SER A 96 17.72 3.56 8.47
N TRP A 97 18.54 4.30 9.20
CA TRP A 97 18.25 5.66 9.65
C TRP A 97 19.51 6.55 9.54
N PRO A 98 19.37 7.88 9.37
CA PRO A 98 20.52 8.77 9.33
C PRO A 98 21.46 8.63 10.53
N MET A 99 22.73 8.99 10.31
CA MET A 99 23.71 9.09 11.38
C MET A 99 23.30 10.18 12.40
N PRO A 100 23.61 10.00 13.69
CA PRO A 100 24.47 8.96 14.26
C PRO A 100 23.78 7.63 14.58
N GLU A 101 22.46 7.55 14.46
CA GLU A 101 21.63 6.47 15.01
C GLU A 101 21.62 5.18 14.16
N ARG A 102 21.84 5.29 12.83
CA ARG A 102 22.02 4.17 11.85
C ARG A 102 20.82 3.28 11.61
N TYR A 103 20.04 2.97 12.63
CA TYR A 103 18.85 2.14 12.56
C TYR A 103 17.79 2.70 13.47
N HIS A 104 16.54 2.67 13.01
CA HIS A 104 15.41 3.13 13.79
C HIS A 104 14.19 2.27 13.45
N THR A 105 13.34 2.06 14.45
CA THR A 105 12.10 1.31 14.31
C THR A 105 10.95 2.28 14.14
N LEU A 106 10.19 2.13 13.06
CA LEU A 106 9.04 2.98 12.75
C LEU A 106 7.79 2.15 12.44
N SER A 107 6.65 2.79 12.63
CA SER A 107 5.34 2.24 12.26
C SER A 107 4.64 3.19 11.28
N GLY A 108 4.04 2.61 10.24
CA GLY A 108 3.27 3.33 9.24
C GLY A 108 3.02 2.48 8.00
N THR A 109 1.95 2.80 7.26
CA THR A 109 1.77 2.30 5.88
C THR A 109 2.94 2.68 4.98
N SER A 110 3.66 3.75 5.32
CA SER A 110 4.95 4.15 4.73
C SER A 110 6.03 3.07 4.81
N MET A 111 6.00 2.18 5.81
CA MET A 111 6.93 1.05 5.98
C MET A 111 6.44 -0.19 5.22
N SER A 112 5.12 -0.37 5.10
CA SER A 112 4.50 -1.42 4.28
C SER A 112 4.75 -1.22 2.78
N THR A 113 4.65 0.02 2.30
CA THR A 113 4.84 0.39 0.88
C THR A 113 6.14 -0.12 0.25
N PRO A 114 7.34 0.12 0.82
CA PRO A 114 8.59 -0.36 0.23
C PRO A 114 8.73 -1.89 0.25
N LEU A 115 8.09 -2.59 1.19
CA LEU A 115 8.08 -4.07 1.19
C LEU A 115 7.33 -4.60 -0.03
N VAL A 116 6.15 -4.07 -0.32
CA VAL A 116 5.37 -4.46 -1.53
C VAL A 116 6.10 -4.04 -2.81
N ALA A 117 6.70 -2.85 -2.84
CA ALA A 117 7.51 -2.42 -3.98
C ALA A 117 8.71 -3.35 -4.24
N GLY A 118 9.36 -3.85 -3.18
CA GLY A 118 10.42 -4.85 -3.28
C GLY A 118 9.92 -6.19 -3.83
N ILE A 119 8.77 -6.68 -3.38
CA ILE A 119 8.15 -7.90 -3.91
C ILE A 119 7.78 -7.71 -5.40
N ALA A 120 7.24 -6.55 -5.76
CA ALA A 120 6.94 -6.22 -7.15
C ALA A 120 8.21 -6.27 -8.02
N ALA A 121 9.33 -5.74 -7.52
CA ALA A 121 10.61 -5.78 -8.23
C ALA A 121 11.11 -7.23 -8.46
N LEU A 122 10.97 -8.11 -7.46
CA LEU A 122 11.29 -9.54 -7.63
C LEU A 122 10.40 -10.22 -8.68
N LEU A 123 9.12 -9.84 -8.76
CA LEU A 123 8.22 -10.36 -9.79
C LEU A 123 8.59 -9.83 -11.19
N PHE A 124 8.98 -8.55 -11.32
CA PHE A 124 9.51 -8.00 -12.57
C PHE A 124 10.82 -8.69 -12.99
N GLU A 125 11.70 -9.04 -12.06
CA GLU A 125 12.91 -9.82 -12.33
C GLU A 125 12.57 -11.23 -12.84
N LYS A 126 11.60 -11.88 -12.19
CA LYS A 126 11.16 -13.25 -12.54
C LYS A 126 10.43 -13.30 -13.88
N TYR A 127 9.64 -12.27 -14.21
CA TYR A 127 8.80 -12.22 -15.40
C TYR A 127 9.20 -11.01 -16.27
N THR A 128 10.28 -11.16 -17.03
CA THR A 128 10.92 -10.04 -17.77
C THR A 128 10.04 -9.40 -18.85
N ASP A 129 9.05 -10.12 -19.36
CA ASP A 129 8.09 -9.62 -20.37
C ASP A 129 6.75 -9.16 -19.75
N ALA A 130 6.62 -9.18 -18.42
CA ALA A 130 5.38 -8.82 -17.75
C ALA A 130 5.11 -7.32 -17.81
N THR A 131 3.84 -6.97 -18.03
CA THR A 131 3.35 -5.60 -17.89
C THR A 131 3.10 -5.26 -16.41
N PRO A 132 3.06 -3.98 -16.01
CA PRO A 132 2.67 -3.61 -14.65
C PRO A 132 1.34 -4.21 -14.20
N ALA A 133 0.35 -4.31 -15.10
CA ALA A 133 -0.93 -4.93 -14.79
C ALA A 133 -0.81 -6.43 -14.47
N MET A 134 0.07 -7.15 -15.18
CA MET A 134 0.36 -8.56 -14.89
C MET A 134 1.07 -8.72 -13.55
N ILE A 135 2.00 -7.82 -13.21
CA ILE A 135 2.68 -7.83 -11.91
C ILE A 135 1.71 -7.52 -10.77
N GLU A 136 0.83 -6.54 -10.94
CA GLU A 136 -0.22 -6.24 -9.96
C GLU A 136 -1.17 -7.42 -9.77
N GLU A 137 -1.59 -8.08 -10.85
CA GLU A 137 -2.43 -9.28 -10.77
C GLU A 137 -1.72 -10.39 -9.99
N GLU A 138 -0.43 -10.61 -10.27
CA GLU A 138 0.37 -11.61 -9.57
C GLU A 138 0.57 -11.25 -8.09
N LEU A 139 0.77 -9.98 -7.75
CA LEU A 139 0.84 -9.51 -6.37
C LEU A 139 -0.44 -9.83 -5.61
N ARG A 140 -1.61 -9.65 -6.23
CA ARG A 140 -2.93 -9.95 -5.61
C ARG A 140 -3.22 -11.45 -5.52
N LYS A 141 -2.56 -12.27 -6.35
CA LYS A 141 -2.65 -13.75 -6.30
C LYS A 141 -1.68 -14.35 -5.30
N ASN A 142 -0.46 -13.86 -5.23
CA ASN A 142 0.59 -14.35 -4.34
C ASN A 142 0.48 -13.70 -2.96
N ILE A 143 -0.61 -14.03 -2.27
CA ILE A 143 -0.93 -13.49 -0.94
C ILE A 143 -1.13 -14.58 0.09
N HIS A 144 -0.99 -14.19 1.35
CA HIS A 144 -1.59 -14.90 2.47
C HIS A 144 -2.92 -14.22 2.82
N THR A 145 -4.02 -14.96 2.71
CA THR A 145 -5.36 -14.44 3.01
C THR A 145 -5.49 -14.11 4.49
N LEU A 146 -6.02 -12.93 4.79
CA LEU A 146 -6.28 -12.47 6.15
C LEU A 146 -7.79 -12.49 6.45
N PRO A 147 -8.22 -12.75 7.69
CA PRO A 147 -9.63 -12.81 8.07
C PRO A 147 -10.24 -11.41 8.30
N PHE A 148 -9.92 -10.45 7.42
CA PHE A 148 -10.41 -9.07 7.49
C PHE A 148 -11.12 -8.69 6.18
N PRO A 149 -12.03 -7.70 6.23
CA PRO A 149 -12.67 -7.18 5.03
C PRO A 149 -11.64 -6.64 4.03
N ALA A 150 -11.91 -6.79 2.73
CA ALA A 150 -11.04 -6.28 1.67
C ALA A 150 -10.85 -4.75 1.74
N GLU A 151 -11.80 -4.02 2.33
CA GLU A 151 -11.62 -2.58 2.53
C GLU A 151 -10.45 -2.25 3.48
N ASP A 152 -10.07 -3.18 4.36
CA ASP A 152 -9.03 -3.01 5.36
C ASP A 152 -7.66 -3.54 4.90
N VAL A 153 -7.64 -4.64 4.13
CA VAL A 153 -6.41 -5.38 3.79
C VAL A 153 -6.22 -5.65 2.29
N GLY A 154 -7.17 -5.21 1.46
CA GLY A 154 -7.19 -5.52 0.03
C GLY A 154 -7.26 -7.02 -0.22
N ALA A 155 -6.40 -7.51 -1.12
CA ALA A 155 -6.30 -8.94 -1.42
C ALA A 155 -5.77 -9.79 -0.25
N GLY A 156 -5.06 -9.19 0.72
CA GLY A 156 -4.42 -9.88 1.84
C GLY A 156 -2.98 -9.45 2.05
N LEU A 157 -2.21 -10.25 2.78
CA LEU A 157 -0.79 -10.01 3.04
C LEU A 157 0.05 -10.39 1.82
N SER A 158 0.83 -9.45 1.30
CA SER A 158 1.77 -9.69 0.20
C SER A 158 2.84 -10.73 0.56
N MET A 159 3.09 -11.68 -0.35
CA MET A 159 4.11 -12.71 -0.19
C MET A 159 5.18 -12.58 -1.28
N ALA A 160 6.44 -12.77 -0.92
CA ALA A 160 7.53 -12.82 -1.89
C ALA A 160 7.35 -14.03 -2.83
N PRO A 161 7.75 -13.93 -4.12
CA PRO A 161 7.77 -15.09 -5.01
C PRO A 161 8.73 -16.15 -4.50
N LYS A 162 8.36 -17.43 -4.72
CA LYS A 162 9.25 -18.58 -4.54
C LYS A 162 10.22 -18.74 -5.70
#